data_AF-A0A7J4RHX2-F1
#
_entry.id   AF-A0A7J4RHX2-F1
#
_cell.length_a   1.000
_cell.length_b   1.000
_cell.length_c   1.000
_cell.angle_alpha   90.00
_cell.angle_beta   90.00
_cell.angle_gamma   90.00
#
_symmetry.space_group_name_H-M   'P 1'
#
loop_
_entity.id
_entity.type
_entity.pdbx_description
1 polymer ?
#
loop_
_entity_poly.entity_id
_entity_poly.type
_entity_poly.pdbx_seq_one_letter_code
_entity_poly.pdbx_strand_id
1 'polypeptide(L)'
;MVMVGLFVEGWYPSEEKAVMIIPLFTMAASLLTMAFPVLMLISGRYTAFVPWLILISDILLGLALLSTFSQRRVLILHRGVHLSAILLLTSMTFVFLQTASLWLALALSAGLFVTTFRVASKTSAGYGVQFRKEWVASKYLKLNAKRMGHWKIINAKPTNGLMAISRTNRQLAVLYCRFEDDGCWLHLDVFSQDIFNLQHFLSEEE
;
A
#
# COMPACT_ATOMS: atom_id res chain seq x y z
N MET A 1 15.45 15.72 -16.09
CA MET A 1 16.29 15.04 -15.08
C MET A 1 16.28 15.91 -13.84
N VAL A 2 15.38 15.64 -12.88
CA VAL A 2 15.28 16.41 -11.64
C VAL A 2 15.50 15.44 -10.50
N MET A 3 16.59 15.67 -9.77
CA MET A 3 17.08 14.87 -8.66
C MET A 3 16.04 14.87 -7.53
N VAL A 4 15.42 13.72 -7.27
CA VAL A 4 14.45 13.53 -6.20
C VAL A 4 15.22 13.09 -4.95
N GLY A 5 15.30 13.98 -3.96
CA GLY A 5 15.93 13.73 -2.67
C GLY A 5 17.09 14.69 -2.41
N LEU A 6 16.84 15.73 -1.61
CA LEU A 6 17.92 16.40 -0.88
C LEU A 6 18.48 15.37 0.10
N PHE A 7 19.61 14.77 -0.24
CA PHE A 7 20.35 13.86 0.63
C PHE A 7 20.67 14.59 1.93
N VAL A 8 20.13 14.10 3.05
CA VAL A 8 20.47 14.55 4.39
C VAL A 8 21.52 13.59 4.93
N GLU A 9 22.57 14.11 5.55
CA GLU A 9 23.66 13.30 6.12
C GLU A 9 23.12 12.15 6.98
N GLY A 10 23.62 10.94 6.71
CA GLY A 10 23.24 9.70 7.41
C GLY A 10 21.95 9.02 6.94
N TRP A 11 21.19 9.60 5.99
CA TRP A 11 20.02 8.95 5.38
C TRP A 11 20.36 8.35 4.01
N TYR A 12 20.18 7.04 3.89
CA TYR A 12 20.40 6.28 2.66
C TYR A 12 19.07 5.95 1.99
N PRO A 13 18.97 5.99 0.65
CA PRO A 13 17.80 5.45 -0.03
C PRO A 13 17.68 3.95 0.26
N SER A 14 16.50 3.51 0.67
CA SER A 14 16.23 2.08 0.87
C SER A 14 15.90 1.47 -0.49
N GLU A 15 16.85 0.73 -1.08
CA GLU A 15 16.72 0.12 -2.42
C GLU A 15 15.79 -1.11 -2.46
N GLU A 16 14.70 -1.15 -1.70
CA GLU A 16 13.66 -2.16 -1.94
C GLU A 16 12.91 -1.81 -3.22
N LYS A 17 13.46 -2.23 -4.37
CA LYS A 17 12.76 -2.20 -5.65
C LYS A 17 11.48 -3.02 -5.52
N ALA A 18 10.33 -2.35 -5.58
CA ALA A 18 9.05 -3.03 -5.63
C ALA A 18 8.98 -3.96 -6.85
N VAL A 19 8.85 -5.27 -6.61
CA VAL A 19 8.73 -6.29 -7.65
C VAL A 19 7.29 -6.31 -8.17
N MET A 20 6.97 -5.40 -9.09
CA MET A 20 5.59 -5.20 -9.57
C MET A 20 5.05 -6.31 -10.49
N ILE A 21 5.86 -7.32 -10.84
CA ILE A 21 5.50 -8.38 -11.78
C ILE A 21 4.22 -9.12 -11.33
N ILE A 22 4.19 -9.62 -10.10
CA ILE A 22 3.06 -10.41 -9.59
C ILE A 22 1.76 -9.57 -9.55
N PRO A 23 1.74 -8.36 -8.94
CA PRO A 23 0.56 -7.50 -8.98
C PRO A 23 0.09 -7.16 -10.41
N LEU A 24 1.01 -6.87 -11.33
CA LEU A 24 0.67 -6.55 -12.73
C LEU A 24 0.01 -7.72 -13.46
N PHE A 25 0.60 -8.92 -13.39
CA PHE A 25 0.08 -10.09 -14.07
C PHE A 25 -1.26 -10.55 -13.50
N THR A 26 -1.39 -10.59 -12.17
CA THR A 26 -2.64 -10.99 -11.51
C THR A 26 -3.77 -10.00 -11.79
N MET A 27 -3.48 -8.70 -11.81
CA MET A 27 -4.45 -7.69 -12.22
C MET A 27 -4.85 -7.80 -13.69
N ALA A 28 -3.90 -7.98 -14.61
CA ALA A 28 -4.22 -8.16 -16.03
C ALA A 28 -5.09 -9.41 -16.25
N ALA A 29 -4.76 -10.52 -15.58
CA ALA A 29 -5.56 -11.74 -15.61
C ALA A 29 -6.98 -11.51 -15.06
N SER A 30 -7.13 -10.71 -14.00
CA SER A 30 -8.44 -10.40 -13.42
C SER A 30 -9.36 -9.63 -14.39
N LEU A 31 -8.82 -8.72 -15.22
CA LEU A 31 -9.61 -8.01 -16.22
C LEU A 31 -10.20 -8.95 -17.26
N LEU A 32 -9.39 -9.93 -17.69
CA LEU A 32 -9.84 -10.94 -18.64
C LEU A 32 -10.99 -11.76 -18.04
N THR A 33 -10.85 -12.20 -16.80
CA THR A 33 -11.87 -12.99 -16.09
C THR A 33 -13.09 -12.18 -15.66
N MET A 34 -13.04 -10.83 -15.69
CA MET A 34 -14.21 -9.96 -15.54
C MET A 34 -14.92 -9.65 -16.86
N ALA A 35 -14.19 -9.53 -17.97
CA ALA A 35 -14.77 -9.21 -19.27
C ALA A 35 -15.67 -10.35 -19.79
N PHE A 36 -15.26 -11.61 -19.62
CA PHE A 36 -16.04 -12.77 -20.03
C PHE A 36 -17.43 -12.86 -19.36
N PRO A 37 -17.56 -12.72 -18.03
CA PRO A 37 -18.85 -12.58 -17.35
C PRO A 37 -19.80 -11.56 -17.98
N VAL A 38 -19.30 -10.38 -18.32
CA VAL A 38 -20.12 -9.32 -18.92
C VAL A 38 -20.67 -9.79 -20.28
N LEU A 39 -19.83 -10.36 -21.13
CA LEU A 39 -20.26 -10.91 -22.42
C LEU A 39 -21.25 -12.08 -22.27
N MET A 40 -21.03 -12.96 -21.29
CA MET A 40 -21.93 -14.08 -20.99
C MET A 40 -23.30 -13.61 -20.49
N LEU A 41 -23.35 -12.60 -19.62
CA LEU A 41 -24.61 -12.03 -19.14
C LEU A 41 -25.37 -11.29 -20.25
N ILE A 42 -24.67 -10.52 -21.11
CA ILE A 42 -25.31 -9.82 -22.25
C ILE A 42 -25.84 -10.82 -23.27
N SER A 43 -25.08 -11.86 -23.58
CA SER A 43 -25.49 -12.88 -24.57
C SER A 43 -26.52 -13.86 -24.03
N GLY A 44 -26.74 -13.91 -22.71
CA GLY A 44 -27.60 -14.90 -22.05
C GLY A 44 -27.08 -16.34 -22.15
N ARG A 45 -25.83 -16.54 -22.61
CA ARG A 45 -25.22 -17.88 -22.77
C ARG A 45 -24.20 -18.13 -21.67
N TYR A 46 -24.12 -19.40 -21.24
CA TYR A 46 -23.14 -19.86 -20.24
C TYR A 46 -23.22 -19.11 -18.90
N THR A 47 -24.40 -18.57 -18.55
CA THR A 47 -24.62 -17.77 -17.32
C THR A 47 -24.32 -18.56 -16.04
N ALA A 48 -24.43 -19.89 -16.07
CA ALA A 48 -24.05 -20.76 -14.95
C ALA A 48 -22.54 -20.69 -14.60
N PHE A 49 -21.67 -20.29 -15.54
CA PHE A 49 -20.23 -20.15 -15.30
C PHE A 49 -19.83 -18.76 -14.78
N VAL A 50 -20.71 -17.78 -14.86
CA VAL A 50 -20.44 -16.38 -14.46
C VAL A 50 -19.98 -16.27 -13.00
N PRO A 51 -20.62 -16.92 -12.00
CA PRO A 51 -20.20 -16.84 -10.60
C PRO A 51 -18.74 -17.29 -10.39
N TRP A 52 -18.33 -18.34 -11.10
CA TRP A 52 -16.98 -18.90 -11.01
C TRP A 52 -15.92 -17.95 -11.57
N LEU A 53 -16.21 -17.28 -12.68
CA LEU A 53 -15.30 -16.31 -13.29
C LEU A 53 -15.16 -15.04 -12.43
N ILE A 54 -16.24 -14.59 -11.78
CA ILE A 54 -16.16 -13.50 -10.79
C ILE A 54 -15.28 -13.92 -9.62
N LEU A 55 -15.48 -15.12 -9.08
CA LEU A 55 -14.66 -15.64 -7.98
C LEU A 55 -13.17 -15.72 -8.33
N ILE A 56 -12.84 -16.20 -9.54
CA ILE A 56 -11.44 -16.23 -10.02
C ILE A 56 -10.87 -14.80 -10.09
N SER A 57 -11.66 -13.84 -10.60
CA SER A 57 -11.24 -12.44 -10.66
C SER A 57 -10.93 -11.87 -9.27
N ASP A 58 -11.81 -12.14 -8.30
CA ASP A 58 -11.65 -11.70 -6.93
C ASP A 58 -10.43 -12.35 -6.25
N ILE A 59 -10.18 -13.64 -6.49
CA ILE A 59 -8.97 -14.32 -5.99
C ILE A 59 -7.70 -13.70 -6.57
N LEU A 60 -7.67 -13.44 -7.89
CA LEU A 60 -6.54 -12.78 -8.54
C LEU A 60 -6.28 -11.39 -7.97
N LEU A 61 -7.34 -10.61 -7.73
CA LEU A 61 -7.23 -9.30 -7.08
C LEU A 61 -6.78 -9.40 -5.63
N GLY A 62 -7.25 -10.40 -4.88
CA GLY A 62 -6.78 -10.69 -3.53
C GLY A 62 -5.28 -11.02 -3.50
N LEU A 63 -4.79 -11.82 -4.47
CA LEU A 63 -3.36 -12.11 -4.63
C LEU A 63 -2.55 -10.86 -4.98
N ALA A 64 -3.05 -10.00 -5.86
CA ALA A 64 -2.42 -8.73 -6.20
C ALA A 64 -2.25 -7.84 -4.96
N LEU A 65 -3.30 -7.74 -4.13
CA LEU A 65 -3.29 -7.00 -2.87
C LEU A 65 -2.26 -7.58 -1.89
N LEU A 66 -2.29 -8.90 -1.65
CA LEU A 66 -1.36 -9.59 -0.76
C LEU A 66 0.10 -9.40 -1.18
N SER A 67 0.38 -9.53 -2.49
CA SER A 67 1.72 -9.30 -3.03
C SER A 67 2.17 -7.86 -2.80
N THR A 68 1.27 -6.89 -3.03
CA THR A 68 1.52 -5.48 -2.77
C THR A 68 1.80 -5.20 -1.29
N PHE A 69 1.09 -5.87 -0.37
CA PHE A 69 1.33 -5.75 1.08
C PHE A 69 2.66 -6.34 1.53
N SER A 70 3.03 -7.48 0.98
CA SER A 70 4.30 -8.13 1.30
C SER A 70 5.49 -7.22 1.00
N GLN A 71 5.38 -6.41 -0.07
CA GLN A 71 6.42 -5.47 -0.49
C GLN A 71 6.51 -4.20 0.36
N ARG A 72 5.39 -3.67 0.84
CA ARG A 72 5.36 -2.45 1.66
C ARG A 72 4.30 -2.54 2.75
N ARG A 73 4.67 -3.14 3.89
CA ARG A 73 3.77 -3.38 5.03
C ARG A 73 3.07 -2.12 5.55
N VAL A 74 3.73 -0.97 5.42
CA VAL A 74 3.21 0.35 5.84
C VAL A 74 1.93 0.75 5.10
N LEU A 75 1.65 0.18 3.93
CA LEU A 75 0.42 0.42 3.17
C LEU A 75 -0.85 0.03 3.93
N ILE A 76 -0.77 -0.84 4.94
CA ILE A 76 -1.94 -1.23 5.74
C ILE A 76 -2.64 0.00 6.36
N LEU A 77 -1.91 1.10 6.56
CA LEU A 77 -2.47 2.35 7.08
C LEU A 77 -3.28 3.13 6.05
N HIS A 78 -3.19 2.77 4.77
CA HIS A 78 -3.84 3.48 3.69
C HIS A 78 -5.31 3.07 3.57
N ARG A 79 -6.23 4.05 3.59
CA ARG A 79 -7.69 3.78 3.54
C ARG A 79 -8.13 2.91 2.36
N GLY A 80 -7.45 3.06 1.21
CA GLY A 80 -7.72 2.27 0.01
C GLY A 80 -7.56 0.76 0.23
N VAL A 81 -6.67 0.35 1.14
CA VAL A 81 -6.43 -1.06 1.47
C VAL A 81 -7.60 -1.68 2.20
N HIS A 82 -8.09 -0.99 3.24
CA HIS A 82 -9.27 -1.43 3.98
C HIS A 82 -10.50 -1.47 3.07
N LEU A 83 -10.66 -0.48 2.19
CA LEU A 83 -11.74 -0.48 1.21
C LEU A 83 -11.63 -1.68 0.25
N SER A 84 -10.44 -2.00 -0.27
CA SER A 84 -10.24 -3.19 -1.10
C SER A 84 -10.57 -4.49 -0.34
N ALA A 85 -10.19 -4.62 0.93
CA ALA A 85 -10.52 -5.81 1.72
C ALA A 85 -12.05 -5.96 1.90
N ILE A 86 -12.75 -4.85 2.16
CA ILE A 86 -14.22 -4.84 2.28
C ILE A 86 -14.86 -5.20 0.93
N LEU A 87 -14.38 -4.62 -0.18
CA LEU A 87 -14.87 -4.92 -1.53
C LEU A 87 -14.66 -6.39 -1.91
N LEU A 88 -13.51 -6.97 -1.55
CA LEU A 88 -13.23 -8.40 -1.79
C LEU A 88 -14.21 -9.30 -1.03
N LEU A 89 -14.38 -9.07 0.28
CA LEU A 89 -15.28 -9.88 1.10
C LEU A 89 -16.75 -9.73 0.65
N THR A 90 -17.17 -8.50 0.34
CA THR A 90 -18.53 -8.25 -0.14
C THR A 90 -18.75 -8.90 -1.50
N SER A 91 -17.85 -8.71 -2.47
CA SER A 91 -17.94 -9.36 -3.79
C SER A 91 -18.06 -10.88 -3.66
N MET A 92 -17.17 -11.53 -2.90
CA MET A 92 -17.22 -12.97 -2.66
C MET A 92 -18.54 -13.43 -2.04
N THR A 93 -19.08 -12.68 -1.08
CA THR A 93 -20.37 -13.00 -0.44
C THR A 93 -21.53 -12.89 -1.43
N PHE A 94 -21.51 -11.84 -2.26
CA PHE A 94 -22.54 -11.58 -3.27
C PHE A 94 -22.55 -12.62 -4.40
N VAL A 95 -21.42 -13.26 -4.71
CA VAL A 95 -21.34 -14.36 -5.69
C VAL A 95 -22.15 -15.59 -5.25
N PHE A 96 -22.25 -15.87 -3.95
CA PHE A 96 -22.96 -17.04 -3.41
C PHE A 96 -24.37 -16.75 -2.89
N LEU A 97 -24.78 -15.48 -2.83
CA LEU A 97 -26.16 -15.13 -2.51
C LEU A 97 -27.07 -15.42 -3.71
N GLN A 98 -27.86 -16.49 -3.64
CA GLN A 98 -28.78 -16.88 -4.72
C GLN A 98 -29.82 -15.80 -5.07
N THR A 99 -30.11 -14.89 -4.13
CA THR A 99 -31.05 -13.77 -4.32
C THR A 99 -30.39 -12.51 -4.88
N ALA A 100 -29.06 -12.47 -4.98
CA ALA A 100 -28.34 -11.29 -5.43
C ALA A 100 -28.08 -11.29 -6.94
N SER A 101 -28.10 -10.09 -7.52
CA SER A 101 -27.77 -9.90 -8.93
C SER A 101 -26.28 -10.09 -9.18
N LEU A 102 -25.93 -10.95 -10.15
CA LEU A 102 -24.54 -11.15 -10.61
C LEU A 102 -23.93 -9.86 -11.18
N TRP A 103 -24.75 -8.93 -11.67
CA TRP A 103 -24.30 -7.60 -12.09
C TRP A 103 -23.74 -6.78 -10.93
N LEU A 104 -24.30 -6.95 -9.73
CA LEU A 104 -23.83 -6.24 -8.54
C LEU A 104 -22.50 -6.83 -8.04
N ALA A 105 -22.35 -8.16 -8.08
CA ALA A 105 -21.08 -8.81 -7.83
C ALA A 105 -19.98 -8.34 -8.81
N LEU A 106 -20.31 -8.23 -10.11
CA LEU A 106 -19.40 -7.67 -11.12
C LEU A 106 -19.03 -6.21 -10.85
N ALA A 107 -19.99 -5.37 -10.47
CA ALA A 107 -19.72 -3.98 -10.12
C ALA A 107 -18.80 -3.85 -8.90
N LEU A 108 -18.96 -4.72 -7.89
CA LEU A 108 -18.08 -4.79 -6.73
C LEU A 108 -16.67 -5.25 -7.12
N SER A 109 -16.55 -6.27 -7.97
CA SER A 109 -15.25 -6.76 -8.50
C SER A 109 -14.54 -5.69 -9.34
N ALA A 110 -15.27 -4.93 -10.16
CA ALA A 110 -14.73 -3.79 -10.89
C ALA A 110 -14.25 -2.66 -9.94
N GLY A 111 -15.03 -2.39 -8.88
CA GLY A 111 -14.62 -1.48 -7.81
C GLY A 111 -13.33 -1.94 -7.13
N LEU A 112 -13.23 -3.24 -6.80
CA LEU A 112 -12.06 -3.87 -6.21
C LEU A 112 -10.83 -3.75 -7.13
N PHE A 113 -11.00 -3.91 -8.45
CA PHE A 113 -9.93 -3.70 -9.41
C PHE A 113 -9.37 -2.27 -9.33
N VAL A 114 -10.25 -1.26 -9.35
CA VAL A 114 -9.85 0.16 -9.30
C VAL A 114 -9.13 0.49 -7.99
N THR A 115 -9.63 0.00 -6.86
CA THR A 115 -8.98 0.26 -5.57
C THR A 115 -7.65 -0.47 -5.46
N THR A 116 -7.56 -1.70 -5.94
CA THR A 116 -6.31 -2.48 -6.00
C THR A 116 -5.27 -1.82 -6.89
N PHE A 117 -5.66 -1.35 -8.08
CA PHE A 117 -4.79 -0.58 -8.97
C PHE A 117 -4.23 0.66 -8.28
N ARG A 118 -5.10 1.44 -7.61
CA ARG A 118 -4.68 2.64 -6.87
C ARG A 118 -3.77 2.36 -5.68
N VAL A 119 -3.85 1.17 -5.09
CA VAL A 119 -2.95 0.76 -4.00
C VAL A 119 -1.61 0.31 -4.59
N ALA A 120 -1.63 -0.54 -5.61
CA ALA A 120 -0.43 -1.00 -6.31
C ALA A 120 0.34 0.14 -7.01
N SER A 121 -0.35 1.16 -7.51
CA SER A 121 0.31 2.35 -8.07
C SER A 121 1.07 3.16 -7.01
N LYS A 122 0.80 2.95 -5.71
CA LYS A 122 1.53 3.59 -4.62
C LYS A 122 2.76 2.80 -4.18
N THR A 123 2.93 1.59 -4.71
CA THR A 123 4.12 0.77 -4.53
C THR A 123 5.03 0.79 -5.73
N SER A 124 4.57 1.28 -6.89
CA SER A 124 5.42 1.35 -8.08
C SER A 124 6.62 2.27 -7.85
N ALA A 125 7.72 1.94 -8.51
CA ALA A 125 8.92 2.77 -8.53
C ALA A 125 8.56 4.22 -8.92
N GLY A 126 8.86 5.17 -8.04
CA GLY A 126 8.55 6.60 -8.23
C GLY A 126 7.39 7.15 -7.41
N TYR A 127 6.57 6.31 -6.74
CA TYR A 127 5.58 6.80 -5.79
C TYR A 127 6.16 6.78 -4.36
N GLY A 128 6.55 7.96 -3.91
CA GLY A 128 7.14 8.13 -2.60
C GLY A 128 8.63 7.79 -2.53
N VAL A 129 9.22 8.09 -1.37
CA VAL A 129 10.64 7.93 -1.09
C VAL A 129 10.80 7.13 0.20
N GLN A 130 11.72 6.16 0.17
CA GLN A 130 12.07 5.35 1.33
C GLN A 130 13.50 5.69 1.72
N PHE A 131 13.66 6.17 2.93
CA PHE A 131 14.97 6.45 3.49
C PHE A 131 15.20 5.57 4.71
N ARG A 132 16.44 5.13 4.90
CA ARG A 132 16.88 4.43 6.10
C ARG A 132 18.07 5.16 6.70
N LYS A 133 18.14 5.20 8.02
CA LYS A 133 19.26 5.73 8.79
C LYS A 133 19.60 4.75 9.90
N GLU A 134 20.88 4.50 10.12
CA GLU A 134 21.33 3.73 11.27
C GLU A 134 21.03 4.51 12.55
N TRP A 135 20.42 3.86 13.54
CA TRP A 135 20.00 4.48 14.78
C TRP A 135 20.58 3.77 15.99
N VAL A 136 21.31 4.53 16.81
CA VAL A 136 21.86 4.04 18.07
C VAL A 136 20.73 3.82 19.07
N ALA A 137 20.48 2.56 19.42
CA ALA A 137 19.34 2.16 20.26
C ALA A 137 19.36 2.74 21.70
N SER A 138 20.46 3.35 22.15
CA SER A 138 20.54 4.05 23.43
C SER A 138 20.03 5.50 23.38
N LYS A 139 19.84 6.07 22.17
CA LYS A 139 19.43 7.46 21.99
C LYS A 139 17.94 7.57 21.71
N TYR A 140 17.25 8.47 22.40
CA TYR A 140 15.85 8.78 22.12
C TYR A 140 15.72 9.64 20.87
N LEU A 141 14.65 9.41 20.11
CA LEU A 141 14.36 10.19 18.92
C LEU A 141 13.69 11.53 19.29
N LYS A 142 14.37 12.66 19.09
CA LYS A 142 13.77 14.00 19.23
C LYS A 142 13.37 14.53 17.84
N LEU A 143 12.07 14.65 17.62
CA LEU A 143 11.51 15.26 16.40
C LEU A 143 11.51 16.78 16.55
N ASN A 144 11.79 17.49 15.45
CA ASN A 144 11.84 18.95 15.45
C ASN A 144 10.49 19.55 15.89
N ALA A 145 10.51 20.34 16.97
CA ALA A 145 9.33 20.98 17.57
C ALA A 145 8.49 21.78 16.56
N LYS A 146 9.13 22.39 15.55
CA LYS A 146 8.46 23.20 14.51
C LYS A 146 7.55 22.40 13.56
N ARG A 147 7.71 21.07 13.48
CA ARG A 147 6.86 20.20 12.65
C ARG A 147 5.92 19.28 13.44
N MET A 148 5.83 19.44 14.76
CA MET A 148 5.00 18.58 15.62
C MET A 148 3.49 18.61 15.31
N GLY A 149 2.97 19.71 14.77
CA GLY A 149 1.52 19.86 14.56
C GLY A 149 0.87 18.82 13.65
N HIS A 150 1.65 18.18 12.76
CA HIS A 150 1.14 17.19 11.80
C HIS A 150 1.61 15.75 12.06
N TRP A 151 2.51 15.55 13.03
CA TRP A 151 3.10 14.25 13.34
C TRP A 151 2.53 13.72 14.65
N LYS A 152 1.85 12.57 14.57
CA LYS A 152 1.42 11.80 15.73
C LYS A 152 2.54 10.84 16.12
N ILE A 153 3.19 11.12 17.24
CA ILE A 153 4.21 10.24 17.83
C ILE A 153 3.50 9.11 18.59
N ILE A 154 3.86 7.87 18.29
CA ILE A 154 3.34 6.67 18.96
C ILE A 154 4.39 6.13 19.93
N ASN A 155 5.65 6.07 19.52
CA ASN A 155 6.75 5.64 20.36
C ASN A 155 8.03 6.41 20.04
N ALA A 156 8.75 6.84 21.07
CA ALA A 156 10.04 7.52 20.97
C ALA A 156 11.22 6.60 21.32
N LYS A 157 10.95 5.40 21.84
CA LYS A 157 11.94 4.37 22.12
C LYS A 157 12.15 3.47 20.90
N PRO A 158 13.37 2.95 20.69
CA PRO A 158 13.63 1.98 19.63
C PRO A 158 12.91 0.68 19.96
N THR A 159 11.83 0.44 19.22
CA THR A 159 11.04 -0.79 19.26
C THR A 159 10.78 -1.24 17.84
N ASN A 160 10.81 -2.55 17.61
CA ASN A 160 10.36 -3.13 16.34
C ASN A 160 8.92 -2.71 16.08
N GLY A 161 8.73 -1.76 15.17
CA GLY A 161 7.41 -1.25 14.83
C GLY A 161 7.34 0.26 14.63
N LEU A 162 6.10 0.73 14.61
CA LEU A 162 5.78 2.07 14.17
C LEU A 162 6.05 3.09 15.27
N MET A 163 6.79 4.14 14.92
CA MET A 163 7.22 5.19 15.85
C MET A 163 6.43 6.47 15.69
N ALA A 164 6.21 6.92 14.45
CA ALA A 164 5.48 8.16 14.20
C ALA A 164 4.74 8.10 12.85
N ILE A 165 3.58 8.76 12.80
CA ILE A 165 2.78 8.90 11.58
C ILE A 165 2.50 10.38 11.35
N SER A 166 2.72 10.85 10.12
CA SER A 166 2.12 12.08 9.64
C SER A 166 1.14 11.78 8.53
N ARG A 167 -0.06 12.34 8.65
CA ARG A 167 -1.12 12.20 7.67
C ARG A 167 -1.69 13.57 7.36
N THR A 168 -1.52 13.99 6.11
CA THR A 168 -2.20 15.13 5.51
C THR A 168 -3.10 14.63 4.37
N ASN A 169 -3.87 15.53 3.76
CA ASN A 169 -4.72 15.17 2.61
C ASN A 169 -3.91 14.71 1.38
N ARG A 170 -2.64 15.09 1.27
CA ARG A 170 -1.77 14.80 0.11
C ARG A 170 -0.62 13.84 0.42
N GLN A 171 -0.32 13.62 1.69
CA GLN A 171 0.86 12.88 2.11
C GLN A 171 0.56 11.95 3.29
N LEU A 172 1.09 10.73 3.20
CA LEU A 172 1.23 9.82 4.34
C LEU A 172 2.72 9.57 4.55
N ALA A 173 3.27 9.93 5.70
CA ALA A 173 4.63 9.62 6.07
C ALA A 173 4.65 8.78 7.35
N VAL A 174 5.48 7.76 7.37
CA VAL A 174 5.56 6.81 8.48
C VAL A 174 7.01 6.58 8.83
N LEU A 175 7.30 6.65 10.12
CA LEU A 175 8.59 6.36 10.70
C LEU A 175 8.48 5.06 11.51
N TYR A 176 9.40 4.12 11.29
CA TYR A 176 9.46 2.86 12.03
C TYR A 176 10.91 2.43 12.27
N CYS A 177 11.23 1.80 13.42
CA CYS A 177 12.52 1.10 13.58
C CYS A 177 12.33 -0.38 13.29
N ARG A 178 13.35 -0.96 12.66
CA ARG A 178 13.54 -2.39 12.53
C ARG A 178 14.91 -2.75 13.10
N PHE A 179 14.94 -3.70 14.03
CA PHE A 179 16.18 -4.36 14.42
C PHE A 179 16.51 -5.41 13.36
N GLU A 180 17.63 -5.21 12.69
CA GLU A 180 18.24 -6.15 11.76
C GLU A 180 19.51 -6.72 12.40
N ASP A 181 20.09 -7.77 11.81
CA ASP A 181 21.26 -8.46 12.38
C ASP A 181 22.45 -7.51 12.60
N ASP A 182 22.52 -6.43 11.82
CA ASP A 182 23.57 -5.41 11.85
C ASP A 182 23.26 -4.19 12.75
N GLY A 183 22.07 -4.08 13.37
CA GLY A 183 21.70 -2.95 14.25
C GLY A 183 20.23 -2.50 14.18
N CYS A 184 19.86 -1.40 14.87
CA CYS A 184 18.53 -0.75 14.67
C CYS A 184 18.63 0.22 13.50
N TRP A 185 17.73 0.03 12.55
CA TRP A 185 17.55 0.89 11.40
C TRP A 185 16.25 1.66 11.55
N LEU A 186 16.35 2.97 11.42
CA LEU A 186 15.21 3.87 11.36
C LEU A 186 14.81 4.06 9.90
N HIS A 187 13.60 3.64 9.57
CA HIS A 187 13.03 3.77 8.24
C HIS A 187 12.01 4.89 8.21
N LEU A 188 12.04 5.67 7.13
CA LEU A 188 11.08 6.71 6.81
C LEU A 188 10.48 6.42 5.44
N ASP A 189 9.22 6.00 5.45
CA ASP A 189 8.42 5.78 4.25
C ASP A 189 7.53 7.00 4.02
N VAL A 190 7.71 7.69 2.90
CA VAL A 190 6.88 8.84 2.53
C VAL A 190 6.11 8.55 1.26
N PHE A 191 4.79 8.43 1.39
CA PHE A 191 3.85 8.33 0.28
C PHE A 191 3.31 9.72 -0.06
N SER A 192 3.91 10.36 -1.05
CA SER A 192 3.54 11.70 -1.52
C SER A 192 3.70 11.79 -3.04
N GLN A 193 2.84 12.58 -3.69
CA GLN A 193 3.07 13.05 -5.06
C GLN A 193 3.96 14.31 -5.09
N ASP A 194 4.03 15.02 -3.96
CA ASP A 194 4.83 16.23 -3.78
C ASP A 194 6.24 15.91 -3.24
N ILE A 195 7.23 16.73 -3.60
CA ILE A 195 8.63 16.59 -3.14
C ILE A 195 8.69 16.72 -1.62
N PHE A 196 9.21 15.68 -0.95
CA PHE A 196 9.39 15.69 0.49
C PHE A 196 10.79 16.17 0.87
N ASN A 197 10.88 17.28 1.60
CA ASN A 197 12.14 17.80 2.13
C ASN A 197 12.41 17.24 3.55
N LEU A 198 13.44 16.39 3.66
CA LEU A 198 13.94 15.81 4.92
C LEU A 198 14.77 16.78 5.77
N GLN A 199 15.23 17.90 5.20
CA GLN A 199 16.16 18.81 5.88
C GLN A 199 15.51 19.35 7.17
N HIS A 200 16.19 19.15 8.31
CA HIS A 200 15.74 19.49 9.68
C HIS A 200 14.56 18.68 10.26
N PHE A 201 14.24 17.50 9.71
CA PHE A 201 13.13 16.67 10.21
C PHE A 201 13.45 15.96 11.54
N LEU A 202 14.68 15.46 11.70
CA LEU A 202 15.13 14.71 12.87
C LEU A 202 16.42 15.33 13.44
N SER A 203 16.44 15.52 14.76
CA SER A 203 17.63 15.93 15.51
C SER A 203 17.92 14.86 16.55
N GLU A 204 19.05 14.18 16.45
CA GLU A 204 19.58 13.36 17.53
C GLU A 204 20.41 14.24 18.46
N GLU A 205 20.29 14.03 19.78
CA GLU A 205 21.26 14.60 20.71
C GLU A 205 22.58 13.81 20.61
N GLU A 206 23.70 14.54 20.70
CA GLU A 206 25.04 13.96 20.90
C GLU A 206 25.10 13.11 22.18
#